data_AF-A0A4Q2QR06-F1
#
_entry.id   AF-A0A4Q2QR06-F1
#
_cell.length_a   1.000
_cell.length_b   1.000
_cell.length_c   1.000
_cell.angle_alpha   90.00
_cell.angle_beta   90.00
_cell.angle_gamma   90.00
#
_symmetry.space_group_name_H-M   'P 1'
#
loop_
_entity.id
_entity.type
_entity.pdbx_description
1 polymer ?
#
loop_
_entity_poly.entity_id
_entity_poly.type
_entity_poly.pdbx_seq_one_letter_code
_entity_poly.pdbx_strand_id
1 'polypeptide(L)'
;VKQNKVNVDGTLKGNSYMQWMIPGLHLELGPNSAEVKGELGVKDLNLDATINAPGLDNALPGLGGTAKGLVKVRGTVEAPQLLADITARGLRWQELSVAQVRVEGDIKSTDQIAGKLDVRVEQISQPDVNINLVTLNAKGSEKQHELQLRIQGEPVSGQLNLAGSFDRKEERWKGTLSNTRFQTPVGPWSLTRDIALDYR
;
A
#
# COMPACT_ATOMS: atom_id res chain seq x y z
N VAL A 1 -16.59 -13.48 -21.67
CA VAL A 1 -15.35 -13.17 -20.92
C VAL A 1 -14.21 -13.85 -21.66
N LYS A 2 -13.27 -13.09 -22.25
CA LYS A 2 -12.04 -13.70 -22.80
C LYS A 2 -11.32 -14.37 -21.63
N GLN A 3 -11.15 -15.69 -21.69
CA GLN A 3 -10.32 -16.42 -20.73
C GLN A 3 -8.87 -15.96 -20.95
N ASN A 4 -8.43 -14.96 -20.22
CA ASN A 4 -7.03 -14.56 -20.26
C ASN A 4 -6.23 -15.67 -19.59
N LYS A 5 -5.49 -16.42 -20.41
CA LYS A 5 -4.69 -17.56 -19.94
C LYS A 5 -3.66 -17.04 -18.95
N VAL A 6 -3.73 -17.56 -17.73
CA VAL A 6 -2.71 -17.35 -16.71
C VAL A 6 -1.67 -18.45 -16.89
N ASN A 7 -0.41 -18.07 -17.08
CA ASN A 7 0.71 -19.00 -17.02
C ASN A 7 1.40 -18.83 -15.66
N VAL A 8 1.78 -19.95 -15.05
CA VAL A 8 2.55 -19.96 -13.81
C VAL A 8 3.66 -20.96 -14.00
N ASP A 9 4.90 -20.47 -13.92
CA ASP A 9 6.10 -21.25 -14.13
C ASP A 9 7.06 -21.01 -12.97
N GLY A 10 7.64 -22.08 -12.43
CA GLY A 10 8.60 -21.95 -11.35
C GLY A 10 8.69 -23.16 -10.46
N THR A 11 9.55 -23.05 -9.46
CA THR A 11 9.70 -24.08 -8.43
C THR A 11 9.62 -23.43 -7.06
N LEU A 12 8.97 -24.14 -6.15
CA LEU A 12 8.87 -23.79 -4.75
C LEU A 12 9.24 -25.03 -3.94
N LYS A 13 10.20 -24.90 -3.04
CA LYS A 13 10.59 -25.98 -2.12
C LYS A 13 10.30 -25.52 -0.70
N GLY A 14 9.52 -26.31 0.02
CA GLY A 14 9.16 -26.06 1.41
C GLY A 14 9.47 -27.24 2.30
N ASN A 15 9.70 -27.01 3.60
CA ASN A 15 9.77 -28.07 4.60
C ASN A 15 8.77 -27.84 5.75
N SER A 16 8.68 -28.80 6.67
CA SER A 16 7.78 -28.73 7.84
C SER A 16 8.09 -27.62 8.84
N TYR A 17 9.22 -26.93 8.68
CA TYR A 17 9.63 -25.78 9.50
C TYR A 17 9.31 -24.43 8.83
N MET A 18 8.43 -24.44 7.82
CA MET A 18 8.05 -23.26 7.02
C MET A 18 9.23 -22.54 6.38
N GLN A 19 10.31 -23.27 6.09
CA GLN A 19 11.40 -22.75 5.29
C GLN A 19 11.08 -22.97 3.81
N TRP A 20 10.93 -21.88 3.08
CA TRP A 20 10.64 -21.86 1.66
C TRP A 20 11.82 -21.30 0.88
N MET A 21 12.23 -22.05 -0.14
CA MET A 21 13.15 -21.58 -1.16
C MET A 21 12.38 -21.41 -2.46
N ILE A 22 12.47 -20.22 -3.03
CA ILE A 22 11.83 -19.81 -4.28
C ILE A 22 12.95 -19.41 -5.25
N PRO A 23 13.55 -20.35 -6.01
CA PRO A 23 14.55 -19.99 -7.02
C PRO A 23 14.01 -18.98 -8.03
N GLY A 24 12.72 -19.11 -8.36
CA GLY A 24 11.95 -18.20 -9.18
C GLY A 24 10.53 -18.75 -9.36
N LEU A 25 9.54 -17.88 -9.12
CA LEU A 25 8.14 -18.08 -9.42
C LEU A 25 7.70 -16.94 -10.34
N HIS A 26 7.39 -17.29 -11.58
CA HIS A 26 6.99 -16.37 -12.63
C HIS A 26 5.51 -16.56 -12.94
N LEU A 27 4.74 -15.48 -12.86
CA LEU A 27 3.33 -15.46 -13.20
C LEU A 27 3.14 -14.53 -14.39
N GLU A 28 2.47 -15.00 -15.43
CA GLU A 28 2.12 -14.21 -16.61
C GLU A 28 0.61 -14.14 -16.82
N LEU A 29 0.16 -12.96 -17.20
CA LEU A 29 -1.21 -12.69 -17.62
C LEU A 29 -1.19 -11.78 -18.85
N GLY A 30 -1.16 -12.40 -20.03
CA GLY A 30 -0.95 -11.69 -21.30
C GLY A 30 0.45 -11.03 -21.31
N PRO A 31 0.55 -9.70 -21.53
CA PRO A 31 1.83 -8.99 -21.52
C PRO A 31 2.32 -8.62 -20.11
N ASN A 32 1.54 -8.91 -19.07
CA ASN A 32 1.87 -8.56 -17.68
C ASN A 32 2.56 -9.73 -17.01
N SER A 33 3.59 -9.44 -16.22
CA SER A 33 4.30 -10.43 -15.42
C SER A 33 4.47 -10.00 -13.98
N ALA A 34 4.53 -10.99 -13.09
CA ALA A 34 5.01 -10.84 -11.73
C ALA A 34 6.04 -11.94 -11.45
N GLU A 35 7.15 -11.58 -10.83
CA GLU A 35 8.21 -12.52 -10.47
C GLU A 35 8.42 -12.46 -8.96
N VAL A 36 8.53 -13.62 -8.32
CA VAL A 36 8.90 -13.75 -6.91
C VAL A 36 10.09 -14.68 -6.80
N LYS A 37 11.11 -14.27 -6.04
CA LYS A 37 12.30 -15.10 -5.79
C LYS A 37 12.88 -14.84 -4.41
N GLY A 38 13.64 -15.81 -3.93
CA GLY A 38 14.40 -15.73 -2.69
C GLY A 38 13.97 -16.77 -1.67
N GLU A 39 14.17 -16.45 -0.39
CA GLU A 39 14.03 -17.39 0.71
C GLU A 39 13.16 -16.80 1.82
N LEU A 40 12.29 -17.65 2.38
CA LEU A 40 11.54 -17.37 3.59
C LEU A 40 11.90 -18.46 4.61
N GLY A 41 12.65 -18.11 5.63
CA GLY A 41 12.88 -18.97 6.78
C GLY A 41 12.83 -18.16 8.06
N VAL A 42 12.65 -18.84 9.18
CA VAL A 42 12.65 -18.20 10.51
C VAL A 42 13.90 -17.33 10.72
N LYS A 43 15.06 -17.81 10.25
CA LYS A 43 16.36 -17.14 10.39
C LYS A 43 16.68 -16.14 9.27
N ASP A 44 16.13 -16.34 8.09
CA ASP A 44 16.48 -15.56 6.91
C ASP A 44 15.22 -15.25 6.10
N LEU A 45 14.83 -13.99 6.09
CA LEU A 45 13.88 -13.43 5.13
C LEU A 45 14.66 -12.69 4.07
N ASN A 46 14.56 -13.16 2.83
CA ASN A 46 15.16 -12.51 1.68
C ASN A 46 14.29 -12.77 0.47
N LEU A 47 13.22 -12.01 0.32
CA LEU A 47 12.33 -12.11 -0.83
C LEU A 47 12.37 -10.86 -1.68
N ASP A 48 12.39 -11.07 -2.98
CA ASP A 48 12.15 -10.05 -3.99
C ASP A 48 10.92 -10.41 -4.78
N ALA A 49 9.98 -9.48 -4.86
CA ALA A 49 8.85 -9.53 -5.75
C ALA A 49 8.91 -8.33 -6.72
N THR A 50 8.77 -8.60 -8.01
CA THR A 50 8.71 -7.58 -9.05
C THR A 50 7.40 -7.70 -9.81
N ILE A 51 6.82 -6.55 -10.17
CA ILE A 51 5.64 -6.45 -11.02
C ILE A 51 6.05 -5.66 -12.25
N ASN A 52 5.78 -6.20 -13.43
CA ASN A 52 5.93 -5.52 -14.69
C ASN A 52 4.66 -5.73 -15.51
N ALA A 53 3.75 -4.76 -15.45
CA ALA A 53 2.49 -4.76 -16.16
C ALA A 53 2.47 -3.60 -17.17
N PRO A 54 3.01 -3.79 -18.39
CA PRO A 54 2.99 -2.76 -19.43
C PRO A 54 1.60 -2.53 -20.04
N GLY A 55 0.60 -3.37 -19.73
CA GLY A 55 -0.76 -3.23 -20.24
C GLY A 55 -1.77 -4.10 -19.48
N LEU A 56 -2.49 -3.50 -18.54
CA LEU A 56 -3.46 -4.18 -17.67
C LEU A 56 -4.79 -4.55 -18.37
N ASP A 57 -4.94 -4.19 -19.65
CA ASP A 57 -6.15 -4.40 -20.47
C ASP A 57 -6.61 -5.87 -20.56
N ASN A 58 -5.71 -6.81 -20.28
CA ASN A 58 -5.99 -8.25 -20.28
C ASN A 58 -5.96 -8.89 -18.88
N ALA A 59 -5.90 -8.11 -17.79
CA ALA A 59 -5.94 -8.67 -16.46
C ALA A 59 -7.37 -8.87 -15.96
N LEU A 60 -8.23 -7.86 -16.14
CA LEU A 60 -9.64 -7.90 -15.79
C LEU A 60 -10.45 -7.14 -16.85
N PRO A 61 -11.73 -7.49 -17.13
CA PRO A 61 -12.56 -6.74 -18.05
C PRO A 61 -12.66 -5.26 -17.67
N GLY A 62 -12.33 -4.38 -18.62
CA GLY A 62 -12.38 -2.93 -18.45
C GLY A 62 -11.23 -2.34 -17.63
N LEU A 63 -10.33 -3.15 -17.06
CA LEU A 63 -9.11 -2.66 -16.43
C LEU A 63 -8.15 -2.20 -17.53
N GLY A 64 -7.31 -1.19 -17.30
CA GLY A 64 -6.31 -0.73 -18.25
C GLY A 64 -5.24 0.10 -17.57
N GLY A 65 -4.20 0.46 -18.32
CA GLY A 65 -3.05 1.22 -17.81
C GLY A 65 -1.84 0.35 -17.55
N THR A 66 -0.89 0.88 -16.77
CA THR A 66 0.41 0.24 -16.52
C THR A 66 0.73 0.21 -15.04
N ALA A 67 1.50 -0.78 -14.61
CA ALA A 67 2.07 -0.84 -13.27
C ALA A 67 3.48 -1.42 -13.29
N LYS A 68 4.35 -0.84 -12.46
CA LYS A 68 5.68 -1.36 -12.13
C LYS A 68 5.84 -1.35 -10.63
N GLY A 69 6.38 -2.42 -10.08
CA GLY A 69 6.54 -2.55 -8.63
C GLY A 69 7.75 -3.36 -8.26
N LEU A 70 8.38 -2.97 -7.17
CA LEU A 70 9.40 -3.73 -6.47
C LEU A 70 9.01 -3.80 -5.01
N VAL A 71 8.96 -5.02 -4.47
CA VAL A 71 8.76 -5.27 -3.05
C VAL A 71 9.91 -6.16 -2.58
N LYS A 72 10.54 -5.78 -1.48
CA LYS A 72 11.63 -6.53 -0.86
C LYS A 72 11.29 -6.82 0.59
N VAL A 73 11.44 -8.07 0.98
CA VAL A 73 11.42 -8.49 2.38
C VAL A 73 12.82 -8.91 2.77
N ARG A 74 13.34 -8.39 3.88
CA ARG A 74 14.69 -8.62 4.40
C ARG A 74 14.66 -8.89 5.91
N GLY A 75 15.74 -9.44 6.46
CA GLY A 75 15.90 -9.62 7.91
C GLY A 75 15.53 -11.02 8.37
N THR A 76 14.83 -11.13 9.50
CA THR A 76 14.38 -12.41 10.10
C THR A 76 12.87 -12.35 10.35
N VAL A 77 12.24 -13.46 10.74
CA VAL A 77 10.81 -13.46 11.11
C VAL A 77 10.53 -12.57 12.33
N GLU A 78 11.49 -12.44 13.24
CA GLU A 78 11.39 -11.58 14.43
C GLU A 78 11.71 -10.11 14.15
N ALA A 79 12.55 -9.87 13.13
CA ALA A 79 13.04 -8.55 12.76
C ALA A 79 12.87 -8.26 11.25
N PRO A 80 11.67 -8.37 10.65
CA PRO A 80 11.52 -8.18 9.22
C PRO A 80 11.64 -6.70 8.83
N GLN A 81 12.16 -6.47 7.63
CA GLN A 81 12.09 -5.19 6.93
C GLN A 81 11.36 -5.38 5.60
N LEU A 82 10.38 -4.52 5.35
CA LEU A 82 9.64 -4.43 4.10
C LEU A 82 10.02 -3.13 3.40
N LEU A 83 10.44 -3.24 2.14
CA LEU A 83 10.63 -2.11 1.23
C LEU A 83 9.65 -2.25 0.07
N ALA A 84 9.01 -1.16 -0.32
CA ALA A 84 8.12 -1.12 -1.47
C ALA A 84 8.35 0.15 -2.29
N ASP A 85 8.45 0.00 -3.61
CA ASP A 85 8.35 1.10 -4.59
C ASP A 85 7.42 0.62 -5.70
N ILE A 86 6.22 1.18 -5.76
CA ILE A 86 5.20 0.82 -6.72
C ILE A 86 4.73 2.08 -7.43
N THR A 87 4.71 2.04 -8.75
CA THR A 87 4.17 3.09 -9.61
C THR A 87 3.19 2.49 -10.60
N ALA A 88 1.99 3.05 -10.65
CA ALA A 88 0.99 2.74 -11.65
C ALA A 88 0.55 4.01 -12.37
N ARG A 89 0.26 3.91 -13.67
CA ARG A 89 -0.07 5.05 -14.52
C ARG A 89 -1.19 4.74 -15.48
N GLY A 90 -2.03 5.74 -15.73
CA GLY A 90 -3.16 5.66 -16.65
C GLY A 90 -4.11 4.52 -16.30
N LEU A 91 -4.30 4.26 -15.01
CA LEU A 91 -5.17 3.21 -14.52
C LEU A 91 -6.60 3.56 -14.91
N ARG A 92 -7.31 2.58 -15.48
CA ARG A 92 -8.70 2.73 -15.89
C ARG A 92 -9.45 1.48 -15.47
N TRP A 93 -10.64 1.62 -14.93
CA TRP A 93 -11.53 0.50 -14.68
C TRP A 93 -12.98 0.98 -14.77
N GLN A 94 -13.70 0.52 -15.80
CA GLN A 94 -15.03 1.03 -16.12
C GLN A 94 -14.99 2.56 -16.30
N GLU A 95 -15.72 3.32 -15.47
CA GLU A 95 -15.75 4.78 -15.50
C GLU A 95 -14.69 5.44 -14.59
N LEU A 96 -14.02 4.64 -13.74
CA LEU A 96 -12.93 5.12 -12.89
C LEU A 96 -11.64 5.25 -13.70
N SER A 97 -10.96 6.37 -13.54
CA SER A 97 -9.62 6.62 -14.05
C SER A 97 -8.74 7.23 -12.97
N VAL A 98 -7.46 6.88 -12.98
CA VAL A 98 -6.43 7.45 -12.11
C VAL A 98 -5.18 7.67 -12.95
N ALA A 99 -4.70 8.91 -13.05
CA ALA A 99 -3.53 9.22 -13.87
C ALA A 99 -2.26 8.57 -13.32
N GLN A 100 -2.06 8.63 -12.00
CA GLN A 100 -0.89 8.03 -11.37
C GLN A 100 -1.16 7.62 -9.92
N VAL A 101 -0.55 6.50 -9.53
CA VAL A 101 -0.39 6.06 -8.15
C VAL A 101 1.09 5.84 -7.92
N ARG A 102 1.64 6.41 -6.84
CA ARG A 102 2.98 6.10 -6.33
C ARG A 102 2.89 5.71 -4.86
N VAL A 103 3.51 4.59 -4.53
CA VAL A 103 3.63 4.07 -3.16
C VAL A 103 5.10 3.82 -2.88
N GLU A 104 5.62 4.44 -1.84
CA GLU A 104 6.94 4.18 -1.30
C GLU A 104 6.80 3.78 0.17
N GLY A 105 7.41 2.66 0.56
CA GLY A 105 7.36 2.17 1.93
C GLY A 105 8.71 1.64 2.38
N ASP A 106 9.09 1.95 3.61
CA ASP A 106 10.20 1.32 4.34
C ASP A 106 9.74 1.10 5.78
N ILE A 107 9.41 -0.14 6.12
CA ILE A 107 8.86 -0.54 7.41
C ILE A 107 9.75 -1.63 7.99
N LYS A 108 10.20 -1.44 9.21
CA LYS A 108 10.99 -2.39 9.99
C LYS A 108 10.19 -2.78 11.21
N SER A 109 10.18 -4.06 11.54
CA SER A 109 9.58 -4.57 12.76
C SER A 109 10.65 -5.29 13.55
N THR A 110 11.55 -4.54 14.22
CA THR A 110 12.53 -5.13 15.14
C THR A 110 11.92 -5.19 16.55
N ASP A 111 12.66 -4.80 17.60
CA ASP A 111 12.13 -4.58 18.95
C ASP A 111 10.87 -3.70 18.96
N GLN A 112 10.76 -2.78 18.00
CA GLN A 112 9.59 -1.93 17.76
C GLN A 112 9.32 -1.85 16.26
N ILE A 113 8.05 -1.75 15.88
CA ILE A 113 7.69 -1.39 14.50
C ILE A 113 8.04 0.08 14.29
N ALA A 114 8.74 0.39 13.20
CA ALA A 114 9.02 1.76 12.79
C ALA A 114 9.18 1.84 11.28
N GLY A 115 8.88 3.01 10.71
CA GLY A 115 9.05 3.18 9.28
C GLY A 115 8.46 4.46 8.73
N LYS A 116 8.33 4.46 7.40
CA LYS A 116 7.63 5.47 6.62
C LYS A 116 6.82 4.82 5.51
N LEU A 117 5.71 5.46 5.17
CA LEU A 117 4.85 5.13 4.05
C LEU A 117 4.41 6.44 3.39
N ASP A 118 4.69 6.58 2.11
CA ASP A 118 4.31 7.71 1.28
C ASP A 118 3.44 7.19 0.13
N VAL A 119 2.18 7.63 0.10
CA VAL A 119 1.24 7.32 -0.98
C VAL A 119 0.81 8.61 -1.64
N ARG A 120 0.91 8.65 -2.95
CA ARG A 120 0.46 9.77 -3.79
C ARG A 120 -0.41 9.23 -4.91
N VAL A 121 -1.64 9.73 -4.99
CA VAL A 121 -2.58 9.41 -6.06
C VAL A 121 -2.99 10.68 -6.76
N GLU A 122 -2.86 10.72 -8.09
CA GLU A 122 -3.09 11.91 -8.90
C GLU A 122 -4.23 11.67 -9.89
N GLN A 123 -5.10 12.68 -10.00
CA GLN A 123 -6.18 12.77 -10.98
C GLN A 123 -7.07 11.52 -10.98
N ILE A 124 -7.78 11.31 -9.87
CA ILE A 124 -8.84 10.32 -9.77
C ILE A 124 -10.10 10.93 -10.36
N SER A 125 -10.69 10.27 -11.36
CA SER A 125 -11.92 10.72 -11.98
C SER A 125 -12.89 9.56 -12.21
N GLN A 126 -14.14 9.77 -11.83
CA GLN A 126 -15.30 8.94 -12.15
C GLN A 126 -16.53 9.87 -12.16
N PRO A 127 -17.75 9.42 -12.53
CA PRO A 127 -18.92 10.30 -12.50
C PRO A 127 -19.08 10.98 -11.13
N ASP A 128 -19.32 12.29 -11.16
CA ASP A 128 -19.48 13.17 -10.01
C ASP A 128 -18.27 13.28 -9.06
N VAL A 129 -17.10 12.74 -9.43
CA VAL A 129 -15.88 12.78 -8.62
C VAL A 129 -14.68 13.17 -9.48
N ASN A 130 -13.99 14.21 -9.06
CA ASN A 130 -12.73 14.65 -9.65
C ASN A 130 -11.75 15.06 -8.55
N ILE A 131 -10.92 14.12 -8.13
CA ILE A 131 -9.88 14.34 -7.11
C ILE A 131 -8.54 14.55 -7.80
N ASN A 132 -8.04 15.78 -7.74
CA ASN A 132 -6.77 16.16 -8.32
C ASN A 132 -5.59 15.45 -7.66
N LEU A 133 -5.62 15.35 -6.33
CA LEU A 133 -4.52 14.81 -5.54
C LEU A 133 -5.00 14.23 -4.21
N VAL A 134 -4.54 13.01 -3.91
CA VAL A 134 -4.55 12.43 -2.57
C VAL A 134 -3.12 12.15 -2.14
N THR A 135 -2.75 12.62 -0.95
CA THR A 135 -1.47 12.27 -0.31
C THR A 135 -1.75 11.67 1.05
N LEU A 136 -1.14 10.52 1.32
CA LEU A 136 -1.09 9.90 2.64
C LEU A 136 0.38 9.71 3.00
N ASN A 137 0.81 10.32 4.10
CA ASN A 137 2.16 10.15 4.64
C ASN A 137 2.01 9.58 6.05
N ALA A 138 2.68 8.48 6.34
CA ALA A 138 2.77 7.91 7.68
C ALA A 138 4.23 7.69 8.05
N LYS A 139 4.61 7.98 9.30
CA LYS A 139 5.99 7.82 9.79
C LYS A 139 6.03 7.60 11.30
N GLY A 140 7.18 7.14 11.78
CA GLY A 140 7.48 7.00 13.20
C GLY A 140 7.53 5.55 13.64
N SER A 141 7.40 5.30 14.94
CA SER A 141 7.38 3.98 15.56
C SER A 141 6.00 3.62 16.11
N GLU A 142 5.82 2.36 16.49
CA GLU A 142 4.60 1.91 17.18
C GLU A 142 4.33 2.76 18.43
N LYS A 143 5.36 3.16 19.18
CA LYS A 143 5.24 4.00 20.37
C LYS A 143 4.95 5.46 20.06
N GLN A 144 5.27 5.92 18.86
CA GLN A 144 5.00 7.28 18.41
C GLN A 144 4.97 7.33 16.88
N HIS A 145 3.78 7.38 16.30
CA HIS A 145 3.59 7.48 14.86
C HIS A 145 2.66 8.64 14.52
N GLU A 146 2.86 9.17 13.33
CA GLU A 146 2.08 10.25 12.75
C GLU A 146 1.58 9.81 11.39
N LEU A 147 0.33 10.14 11.08
CA LEU A 147 -0.31 9.97 9.79
C LEU A 147 -0.90 11.31 9.37
N GLN A 148 -0.68 11.67 8.12
CA GLN A 148 -1.23 12.87 7.51
C GLN A 148 -1.90 12.48 6.20
N LEU A 149 -3.18 12.82 6.10
CA LEU A 149 -3.98 12.67 4.90
C LEU A 149 -4.31 14.06 4.35
N ARG A 150 -4.17 14.24 3.04
CA ARG A 150 -4.72 15.39 2.31
C ARG A 150 -5.42 14.90 1.06
N ILE A 151 -6.55 15.54 0.76
CA ILE A 151 -7.38 15.29 -0.41
C ILE A 151 -7.66 16.64 -1.05
N GLN A 152 -7.45 16.77 -2.36
CA GLN A 152 -7.70 17.98 -3.12
C GLN A 152 -8.56 17.63 -4.33
N GLY A 153 -9.78 18.17 -4.37
CA GLY A 153 -10.69 18.03 -5.50
C GLY A 153 -12.14 18.04 -5.05
N GLU A 154 -12.99 17.47 -5.89
CA GLU A 154 -14.45 17.44 -5.74
C GLU A 154 -14.96 16.00 -5.78
N PRO A 155 -16.01 15.67 -5.04
CA PRO A 155 -16.80 16.57 -4.19
C PRO A 155 -16.17 16.83 -2.81
N VAL A 156 -15.06 16.16 -2.49
CA VAL A 156 -14.42 16.22 -1.17
C VAL A 156 -12.99 16.72 -1.29
N SER A 157 -12.67 17.73 -0.50
CA SER A 157 -11.30 18.18 -0.25
C SER A 157 -11.08 18.35 1.24
N GLY A 158 -9.85 18.23 1.71
CA GLY A 158 -9.59 18.35 3.13
C GLY A 158 -8.27 17.77 3.57
N GLN A 159 -8.10 17.71 4.89
CA GLN A 159 -6.92 17.17 5.53
C GLN A 159 -7.28 16.61 6.91
N LEU A 160 -6.41 15.73 7.38
CA LEU A 160 -6.50 15.08 8.68
C LEU A 160 -5.08 14.79 9.17
N ASN A 161 -4.81 15.07 10.45
CA ASN A 161 -3.61 14.61 11.14
C ASN A 161 -4.00 13.64 12.25
N LEU A 162 -3.29 12.53 12.32
CA LEU A 162 -3.43 11.55 13.39
C LEU A 162 -2.05 11.30 14.00
N ALA A 163 -1.92 11.50 15.31
CA ALA A 163 -0.75 11.06 16.07
C ALA A 163 -1.17 9.94 17.02
N GLY A 164 -0.32 8.92 17.20
CA GLY A 164 -0.67 7.74 17.97
C GLY A 164 0.51 7.04 18.61
N SER A 165 0.18 6.16 19.54
CA SER A 165 1.10 5.28 20.27
C SER A 165 0.40 3.96 20.56
N PHE A 166 1.12 2.86 20.39
CA PHE A 166 0.67 1.51 20.70
C PHE A 166 1.51 0.94 21.84
N ASP A 167 0.84 0.43 22.87
CA ASP A 167 1.49 -0.33 23.92
C ASP A 167 1.25 -1.82 23.76
N ARG A 168 2.28 -2.56 23.35
CA ARG A 168 2.23 -4.02 23.20
C ARG A 168 1.87 -4.75 24.50
N LYS A 169 2.22 -4.21 25.67
CA LYS A 169 1.93 -4.87 26.97
C LYS A 169 0.47 -4.72 27.35
N GLU A 170 -0.12 -3.58 27.05
CA GLU A 170 -1.55 -3.32 27.31
C GLU A 170 -2.44 -3.71 26.13
N GLU A 171 -1.84 -4.13 25.00
CA GLU A 171 -2.49 -4.32 23.69
C GLU A 171 -3.38 -3.13 23.31
N ARG A 172 -2.93 -1.93 23.67
CA ARG A 172 -3.76 -0.72 23.65
C ARG A 172 -3.17 0.33 22.75
N TRP A 173 -3.99 0.88 21.89
CA TRP A 173 -3.64 2.03 21.06
C TRP A 173 -4.29 3.30 21.61
N LYS A 174 -3.51 4.38 21.69
CA LYS A 174 -3.98 5.72 22.02
C LYS A 174 -3.53 6.69 20.96
N GLY A 175 -4.39 7.63 20.61
CA GLY A 175 -4.06 8.64 19.63
C GLY A 175 -4.85 9.92 19.78
N THR A 176 -4.52 10.87 18.93
CA THR A 176 -5.15 12.17 18.87
C THR A 176 -5.36 12.54 17.41
N LEU A 177 -6.61 12.78 17.09
CA LEU A 177 -7.03 13.30 15.81
C LEU A 177 -7.08 14.82 15.89
N SER A 178 -6.29 15.50 15.06
CA SER A 178 -6.13 16.95 15.08
C SER A 178 -6.12 17.53 13.67
N ASN A 179 -6.28 18.85 13.58
CA ASN A 179 -6.17 19.60 12.32
C ASN A 179 -7.05 19.01 11.18
N THR A 180 -8.20 18.46 11.55
CA THR A 180 -9.09 17.76 10.63
C THR A 180 -10.15 18.73 10.10
N ARG A 181 -10.19 18.88 8.78
CA ARG A 181 -11.16 19.71 8.05
C ARG A 181 -11.44 19.12 6.69
N PHE A 182 -12.69 19.05 6.30
CA PHE A 182 -13.14 18.58 5.01
C PHE A 182 -14.25 19.47 4.46
N GLN A 183 -14.15 19.84 3.20
CA GLN A 183 -15.27 20.34 2.42
C GLN A 183 -15.99 19.13 1.84
N THR A 184 -17.30 19.08 2.01
CA THR A 184 -18.14 17.98 1.51
C THR A 184 -19.42 18.54 0.88
N PRO A 185 -20.16 17.77 0.06
CA PRO A 185 -21.43 18.22 -0.52
C PRO A 185 -22.47 18.68 0.51
N VAL A 186 -22.44 18.10 1.70
CA VAL A 186 -23.38 18.42 2.79
C VAL A 186 -22.90 19.57 3.68
N GLY A 187 -21.78 20.21 3.32
CA GLY A 187 -21.19 21.34 4.03
C GLY A 187 -19.77 21.09 4.53
N PRO A 188 -19.08 22.14 5.03
CA PRO A 188 -17.79 21.98 5.65
C PRO A 188 -17.91 21.26 7.00
N TRP A 189 -17.03 20.29 7.22
CA TRP A 189 -16.84 19.63 8.49
C TRP A 189 -15.44 19.92 9.01
N SER A 190 -15.32 20.30 10.29
CA SER A 190 -14.03 20.56 10.91
C SER A 190 -14.07 20.26 12.40
N LEU A 191 -12.96 19.75 12.93
CA LEU A 191 -12.79 19.63 14.37
C LEU A 191 -12.52 21.00 14.99
N THR A 192 -13.26 21.32 16.04
CA THR A 192 -13.05 22.53 16.85
C THR A 192 -12.00 22.33 17.94
N ARG A 193 -11.71 21.07 18.28
CA ARG A 193 -10.68 20.64 19.22
C ARG A 193 -10.18 19.27 18.83
N ASP A 194 -9.00 18.93 19.33
CA ASP A 194 -8.43 17.60 19.18
C ASP A 194 -9.33 16.53 19.81
N ILE A 195 -9.47 15.40 19.14
CA ILE A 195 -10.23 14.24 19.62
C ILE A 195 -9.23 13.19 20.08
N ALA A 196 -9.29 12.86 21.37
CA ALA A 196 -8.58 11.70 21.91
C ALA A 196 -9.26 10.41 21.44
N LEU A 197 -8.45 9.47 20.99
CA LEU A 197 -8.87 8.15 20.56
C LEU A 197 -8.19 7.12 21.47
N ASP A 198 -8.94 6.10 21.86
CA ASP A 198 -8.47 5.04 22.75
C ASP A 198 -9.11 3.73 22.31
N TYR A 199 -8.29 2.78 21.90
CA TYR A 199 -8.71 1.50 21.33
C TYR A 199 -7.99 0.35 22.04
N ARG A 200 -8.74 -0.70 22.36
CA ARG A 200 -8.29 -1.96 22.97
C ARG A 200 -8.80 -3.11 22.12
#